data_AF-A0A9D8RAU2-F1
#
_entry.id   AF-A0A9D8RAU2-F1
#
_cell.length_a   1.000
_cell.length_b   1.000
_cell.length_c   1.000
_cell.angle_alpha   90.00
_cell.angle_beta   90.00
_cell.angle_gamma   90.00
#
_symmetry.space_group_name_H-M   'P 1'
#
loop_
_entity.id
_entity.type
_entity.pdbx_description
1 polymer ?
#
loop_
_entity_poly.entity_id
_entity_poly.type
_entity_poly.pdbx_seq_one_letter_code
_entity_poly.pdbx_strand_id
1 'polypeptide(L)' 'IQSLPIIGREWEYKFYVDVTYDDIIRYRQSIDAIAPLTREMKILGEYEGH' A
#
# COMPACT_ATOMS: atom_id res chain seq x y z
N ILE A 1 -9.33 2.49 1.08
CA ILE A 1 -8.32 2.38 2.16
C ILE A 1 -8.99 1.89 3.43
N GLN A 2 -8.39 0.92 4.11
CA GLN A 2 -8.88 0.35 5.36
C GLN A 2 -7.72 0.13 6.33
N SER A 3 -7.90 0.47 7.61
CA SER A 3 -6.91 0.30 8.67
C SER A 3 -7.28 -0.83 9.63
N LEU A 4 -6.29 -1.58 10.11
CA LEU A 4 -6.42 -2.55 11.20
C LEU A 4 -5.36 -2.27 12.26
N PRO A 5 -5.71 -2.22 13.56
CA PRO A 5 -4.72 -2.15 14.61
C PRO A 5 -3.87 -3.43 14.65
N ILE A 6 -2.58 -3.30 14.92
CA ILE A 6 -1.71 -4.47 15.11
C ILE A 6 -1.77 -4.88 16.58
N ILE A 7 -2.37 -6.05 16.85
CA ILE A 7 -2.48 -6.58 18.21
C ILE A 7 -1.08 -6.74 18.82
N GLY A 8 -0.86 -6.15 19.99
CA GLY A 8 0.42 -6.17 20.69
C GLY A 8 1.44 -5.13 20.23
N ARG A 9 1.11 -4.25 19.28
CA ARG A 9 1.92 -3.09 18.90
C ARG A 9 1.10 -1.81 18.99
N GLU A 10 1.16 -1.15 20.14
CA GLU A 10 0.44 0.11 20.35
C GLU A 10 0.85 1.16 19.31
N TRP A 11 -0.14 1.91 18.80
CA TRP A 11 0.03 2.95 17.78
C TRP A 11 0.54 2.48 16.42
N GLU A 12 0.62 1.17 16.18
CA GLU A 12 0.93 0.61 14.87
C GLU A 12 -0.33 0.10 14.16
N TYR A 13 -0.45 0.44 12.88
CA TYR A 13 -1.59 0.10 12.05
C TYR A 13 -1.13 -0.55 10.75
N LYS A 14 -1.88 -1.56 10.32
CA LYS A 14 -1.78 -2.13 8.98
C LYS A 14 -2.85 -1.51 8.10
N PHE A 15 -2.49 -1.15 6.87
CA PHE A 15 -3.44 -0.61 5.91
C PHE A 15 -3.58 -1.54 4.70
N TYR A 16 -4.82 -1.77 4.28
CA TYR A 16 -5.14 -2.34 2.98
C TYR A 16 -5.60 -1.20 2.06
N VAL A 17 -4.95 -1.08 0.91
CA VAL A 17 -5.16 0.02 -0.03
C VAL A 17 -5.25 -0.55 -1.42
N ASP A 18 -6.37 -0.29 -2.08
CA ASP A 18 -6.55 -0.50 -3.51
C ASP A 18 -6.44 0.86 -4.21
N VAL A 19 -5.75 0.88 -5.34
CA VAL A 19 -5.58 2.06 -6.19
C VAL A 19 -5.78 1.68 -7.64
N THR A 20 -6.33 2.60 -8.43
CA THR A 20 -6.33 2.51 -9.88
C THR A 20 -5.26 3.45 -10.43
N TYR A 21 -4.65 3.07 -11.56
CA TYR A 21 -3.66 3.88 -12.24
C TYR A 21 -3.73 3.64 -13.75
N ASP A 22 -3.57 4.70 -14.53
CA ASP A 22 -3.49 4.62 -16.00
C ASP A 22 -2.03 4.59 -16.49
N ASP A 23 -1.09 4.99 -15.63
CA ASP A 23 0.34 5.10 -15.93
C ASP A 23 1.16 4.26 -14.94
N ILE A 24 1.73 3.17 -15.45
CA ILE A 24 2.55 2.23 -14.66
C ILE A 24 3.82 2.88 -14.09
N ILE A 25 4.39 3.89 -14.76
CA ILE A 25 5.59 4.59 -14.29
C ILE A 25 5.24 5.43 -13.06
N ARG A 26 4.14 6.19 -13.11
CA ARG A 26 3.68 6.98 -11.96
C ARG A 26 3.28 6.11 -10.78
N TYR A 27 2.64 4.97 -11.04
CA TYR A 27 2.32 3.99 -10.02
C TYR A 27 3.59 3.53 -9.29
N ARG A 28 4.60 3.05 -10.03
CA ARG A 28 5.87 2.58 -9.44
C ARG A 28 6.61 3.68 -8.68
N GLN A 29 6.69 4.89 -9.24
CA GLN A 29 7.31 6.02 -8.55
C GLN A 29 6.61 6.35 -7.22
N SER A 30 5.29 6.22 -7.17
CA SER A 30 4.52 6.42 -5.94
C SER A 30 4.81 5.34 -4.91
N ILE A 31 4.94 4.08 -5.35
CA ILE A 31 5.35 2.95 -4.51
C ILE A 31 6.75 3.19 -3.92
N ASP A 32 7.72 3.60 -4.74
CA ASP A 32 9.07 3.92 -4.29
C ASP A 32 9.10 5.08 -3.28
N ALA A 33 8.25 6.08 -3.47
CA ALA A 33 8.15 7.23 -2.59
C ALA A 33 7.57 6.88 -1.20
N ILE A 34 6.61 5.95 -1.12
CA ILE A 34 5.97 5.56 0.15
C ILE A 34 6.71 4.43 0.87
N ALA A 35 7.45 3.58 0.14
CA ALA A 35 8.20 2.46 0.71
C ALA A 35 9.02 2.85 1.96
N PRO A 36 9.85 3.92 1.96
CA PRO A 36 10.66 4.28 3.12
C PRO A 36 9.85 4.82 4.31
N LEU A 37 8.59 5.22 4.10
CA LEU A 37 7.71 5.74 5.13
C LEU A 37 6.93 4.64 5.87
N THR A 38 7.07 3.39 5.43
CA THR A 38 6.35 2.23 5.96
C THR A 38 7.32 1.14 6.37
N ARG A 39 6.92 0.29 7.32
CA ARG A 39 7.76 -0.82 7.79
C ARG A 39 7.67 -2.06 6.91
N GLU A 40 6.45 -2.44 6.51
CA GLU A 40 6.14 -3.70 5.84
C GLU A 40 5.18 -3.45 4.67
N MET A 41 5.67 -2.83 3.59
CA MET A 41 4.89 -2.66 2.37
C MET A 41 4.92 -3.93 1.52
N LYS A 42 3.74 -4.39 1.09
CA LYS A 42 3.60 -5.54 0.19
C LYS A 42 2.53 -5.29 -0.85
N ILE A 43 2.87 -5.52 -2.11
CA ILE A 43 1.90 -5.58 -3.22
C ILE A 43 1.23 -6.97 -3.15
N LEU A 44 -0.09 -7.00 -2.97
CA LEU A 44 -0.86 -8.25 -2.91
C LEU A 44 -1.27 -8.74 -4.29
N GLY A 45 -1.40 -7.84 -5.26
CA GLY A 45 -1.64 -8.14 -6.66
C GLY A 45 -1.83 -6.88 -7.50
N GLU A 46 -1.64 -7.02 -8.81
CA GLU A 46 -1.93 -6.02 -9.84
C GLU A 46 -2.84 -6.71 -10.85
N TYR A 47 -3.99 -6.11 -11.15
CA TYR A 47 -5.04 -6.72 -11.97
C TYR A 47 -5.61 -5.69 -12.94
N GLU A 48 -6.04 -6.13 -14.11
CA GLU A 48 -6.84 -5.28 -15.01
C GLU A 48 -8.23 -5.06 -14.40
N GLY A 49 -8.70 -3.82 -14.45
CA GLY A 49 -10.08 -3.50 -14.07
C GLY A 49 -11.04 -4.10 -15.09
N HIS A 50 -12.00 -4.89 -14.61
CA HIS A 50 -13.13 -5.37 -15.40
C HIS A 50 -14.23 -4.33 -15.52
#